data_AF-A0A957UR89-F1
#
_entry.id   AF-A0A957UR89-F1
#
_cell.length_a   1.000
_cell.length_b   1.000
_cell.length_c   1.000
_cell.angle_alpha   90.00
_cell.angle_beta   90.00
_cell.angle_gamma   90.00
#
_symmetry.space_group_name_H-M   'P 1'
#
loop_
_entity.id
_entity.type
_entity.pdbx_description
1 polymer ?
#
loop_
_entity_poly.entity_id
_entity_poly.type
_entity_poly.pdbx_seq_one_letter_code
_entity_poly.pdbx_strand_id
1 'polypeptide(L)'
;MMTHPNITPAQHGALIRLLQALIDQKAARVLVPPYAAESGFWFGGGNVVQDELVHDERGVLWLCGRYRNFGDSRTGLAAGQRGLECAIFRSDDGGQTFTKVQSWSKADLSRPQRKVLSIEGTSLHQRPDGVWELYVSSEKDIPYPAPLEPYQKPGTGVWTIDCMTGPTPDQLDASSLAPVLENSARPEYLHVKDPVVFDAPDGATAMIFCSHPFSWTSSNSGLAVRPPGASEFTLQAWEMAPRGAAW
;
A
#
# COMPACT_ATOMS: atom_id res chain seq x y z
N MET A 1 -28.44 17.66 9.90
CA MET A 1 -27.50 17.29 10.96
C MET A 1 -27.78 15.85 11.36
N MET A 2 -26.96 14.89 10.94
CA MET A 2 -27.03 13.54 11.49
C MET A 2 -26.53 13.62 12.94
N THR A 3 -27.42 13.43 13.89
CA THR A 3 -27.07 13.23 15.29
C THR A 3 -26.38 11.88 15.39
N HIS A 4 -25.05 11.88 15.55
CA HIS A 4 -24.33 10.65 15.89
C HIS A 4 -24.96 10.06 17.16
N PRO A 5 -25.35 8.78 17.18
CA PRO A 5 -25.83 8.17 18.41
C PRO A 5 -24.70 8.23 19.45
N ASN A 6 -24.96 8.89 20.57
CA ASN A 6 -24.05 8.91 21.71
C ASN A 6 -23.86 7.47 22.20
N ILE A 7 -22.63 6.96 22.10
CA ILE A 7 -22.27 5.66 22.66
C ILE A 7 -22.53 5.67 24.18
N THR A 8 -23.19 4.65 24.70
CA THR A 8 -23.41 4.51 26.14
C THR A 8 -22.09 4.19 26.85
N PRO A 9 -21.95 4.46 28.17
CA PRO A 9 -20.77 4.05 28.93
C PRO A 9 -20.47 2.55 28.84
N ALA A 10 -21.52 1.72 28.76
CA ALA A 10 -21.38 0.27 28.58
C ALA A 10 -20.79 -0.10 27.21
N GLN A 11 -21.28 0.53 26.13
CA GLN A 11 -20.73 0.36 24.78
C GLN A 11 -19.30 0.87 24.67
N HIS A 12 -18.99 2.02 25.28
CA HIS A 12 -17.62 2.54 25.36
C HIS A 12 -16.69 1.56 26.06
N GLY A 13 -17.11 1.00 27.20
CA GLY A 13 -16.34 -0.02 27.92
C GLY A 13 -16.16 -1.32 27.12
N ALA A 14 -17.19 -1.75 26.38
CA ALA A 14 -17.09 -2.91 25.49
C ALA A 14 -16.13 -2.66 24.32
N LEU A 15 -16.16 -1.46 23.71
CA LEU A 15 -15.28 -1.07 22.62
C LEU A 15 -13.81 -1.06 23.08
N ILE A 16 -13.52 -0.49 24.25
CA ILE A 16 -12.16 -0.51 24.80
C ILE A 16 -11.65 -1.94 24.99
N ARG A 17 -12.47 -2.82 25.59
CA ARG A 17 -12.08 -4.23 25.78
C ARG A 17 -11.84 -4.95 24.47
N LEU A 18 -12.70 -4.72 23.46
CA LEU A 18 -12.51 -5.27 22.13
C LEU A 18 -11.21 -4.78 21.49
N LEU A 19 -10.97 -3.47 21.48
CA LEU A 19 -9.75 -2.88 20.90
C LEU A 19 -8.48 -3.34 21.61
N GLN A 20 -8.52 -3.51 22.94
CA GLN A 20 -7.43 -4.08 23.72
C GLN A 20 -7.19 -5.55 23.39
N ALA A 21 -8.25 -6.34 23.16
CA ALA A 21 -8.13 -7.74 22.78
C ALA A 21 -7.64 -7.93 21.34
N LEU A 22 -7.91 -6.98 20.43
CA LEU A 22 -7.43 -7.01 19.04
C LEU A 22 -5.93 -6.76 18.91
N ILE A 23 -5.28 -6.12 19.91
CA ILE A 23 -3.85 -5.81 19.90
C ILE A 23 -3.21 -6.34 21.18
N ASP A 24 -2.85 -7.62 21.20
CA ASP A 24 -2.03 -8.17 22.28
C ASP A 24 -0.55 -7.83 22.06
N GLN A 25 -0.13 -6.67 22.56
CA GLN A 25 1.25 -6.22 22.47
C GLN A 25 2.24 -7.12 23.23
N LYS A 26 1.79 -7.92 24.19
CA LYS A 26 2.66 -8.83 24.96
C LYS A 26 2.91 -10.12 24.18
N ALA A 27 1.93 -10.60 23.42
CA ALA A 27 2.05 -11.75 22.55
C ALA A 27 2.61 -11.40 21.16
N ALA A 28 2.71 -10.12 20.81
CA ALA A 28 3.25 -9.67 19.53
C ALA A 28 4.69 -10.17 19.33
N ARG A 29 4.97 -10.65 18.11
CA ARG A 29 6.29 -11.11 17.69
C ARG A 29 6.67 -10.52 16.35
N VAL A 30 7.96 -10.49 16.06
CA VAL A 30 8.48 -10.13 14.75
C VAL A 30 8.19 -11.28 13.78
N LEU A 31 7.36 -11.04 12.76
CA LEU A 31 7.11 -12.01 11.68
C LEU A 31 8.20 -11.97 10.60
N VAL A 32 8.63 -10.76 10.23
CA VAL A 32 9.71 -10.52 9.28
C VAL A 32 10.69 -9.55 9.91
N PRO A 33 11.95 -9.97 10.15
CA PRO A 33 12.95 -9.09 10.73
C PRO A 33 13.36 -8.00 9.73
N PRO A 34 13.68 -6.78 10.19
CA PRO A 34 14.40 -5.81 9.37
C PRO A 34 15.79 -6.34 9.00
N TYR A 35 16.43 -5.71 8.01
CA TYR A 35 17.82 -6.05 7.67
C TYR A 35 18.84 -5.72 8.76
N ALA A 36 18.52 -4.77 9.63
CA ALA A 36 19.33 -4.44 10.79
C ALA A 36 18.43 -4.08 11.98
N ALA A 37 18.86 -4.42 13.19
CA ALA A 37 18.15 -4.09 14.43
C ALA A 37 18.53 -2.68 14.93
N GLU A 38 18.33 -1.67 14.07
CA GLU A 38 18.68 -0.28 14.37
C GLU A 38 17.63 0.71 13.83
N SER A 39 17.73 1.97 14.25
CA SER A 39 16.75 3.00 13.90
C SER A 39 16.63 3.19 12.39
N GLY A 40 15.38 3.28 11.91
CA GLY A 40 15.08 3.48 10.50
C GLY A 40 14.99 2.20 9.66
N PHE A 41 15.38 1.04 10.20
CA PHE A 41 15.25 -0.25 9.52
C PHE A 41 13.96 -0.96 9.91
N TRP A 42 13.12 -1.28 8.93
CA TRP A 42 11.87 -2.00 9.16
C TRP A 42 11.33 -2.66 7.88
N PHE A 43 10.50 -3.68 8.08
CA PHE A 43 9.65 -4.28 7.05
C PHE A 43 8.18 -4.00 7.38
N GLY A 44 7.37 -3.64 6.38
CA GLY A 44 5.94 -3.38 6.56
C GLY A 44 5.33 -2.66 5.36
N GLY A 45 4.17 -2.04 5.56
CA GLY A 45 3.44 -1.34 4.48
C GLY A 45 2.83 -2.33 3.48
N GLY A 46 2.21 -3.40 3.96
CA GLY A 46 1.52 -4.39 3.16
C GLY A 46 0.45 -5.11 3.98
N ASN A 47 -0.10 -6.19 3.44
CA ASN A 47 -1.15 -7.00 4.07
C ASN A 47 -0.80 -8.49 4.06
N VAL A 48 -1.57 -9.24 4.85
CA VAL A 48 -1.59 -10.70 4.84
C VAL A 48 -2.85 -11.16 4.10
N VAL A 49 -2.73 -12.16 3.24
CA VAL A 49 -3.83 -12.80 2.52
C VAL A 49 -3.74 -14.30 2.75
N GLN A 50 -4.87 -14.94 3.06
CA GLN A 50 -4.96 -16.39 3.07
C GLN A 50 -5.31 -16.88 1.65
N ASP A 51 -4.58 -17.88 1.16
CA ASP A 51 -4.87 -18.49 -0.13
C ASP A 51 -6.11 -19.39 -0.01
N GLU A 52 -7.24 -18.92 -0.53
CA GLU A 52 -8.52 -19.63 -0.42
C GLU A 52 -8.59 -20.91 -1.28
N LEU A 53 -7.70 -21.02 -2.28
CA LEU A 53 -7.66 -22.17 -3.20
C LEU A 53 -6.83 -23.33 -2.65
N VAL A 54 -6.04 -23.12 -1.60
CA VAL A 54 -5.26 -24.18 -0.96
C VAL A 54 -6.05 -24.79 0.20
N HIS A 55 -6.70 -25.92 -0.06
CA HIS A 55 -7.48 -26.67 0.93
C HIS A 55 -6.61 -27.58 1.83
N ASP A 56 -5.57 -27.02 2.45
CA ASP A 56 -4.88 -27.66 3.60
C ASP A 56 -5.55 -27.21 4.91
N GLU A 57 -5.57 -28.07 5.93
CA GLU A 57 -6.18 -27.77 7.25
C GLU A 57 -5.58 -26.52 7.92
N ARG A 58 -4.36 -26.15 7.54
CA ARG A 58 -3.64 -24.97 8.06
C ARG A 58 -3.73 -23.74 7.16
N GLY A 59 -4.12 -23.90 5.89
CA GLY A 59 -4.08 -22.87 4.86
C GLY A 59 -2.68 -22.33 4.54
N VAL A 60 -2.53 -21.66 3.39
CA VAL A 60 -1.31 -20.91 3.05
C VAL A 60 -1.56 -19.43 3.33
N LEU A 61 -0.61 -18.76 3.98
CA LEU A 61 -0.65 -17.31 4.16
C LEU A 61 0.45 -16.64 3.34
N TRP A 62 0.07 -15.59 2.63
CA TRP A 62 0.95 -14.72 1.89
C TRP A 62 1.05 -13.37 2.58
N LEU A 63 2.26 -12.85 2.75
CA LEU A 63 2.52 -11.54 3.34
C LEU A 63 3.31 -10.69 2.34
N CYS A 64 2.79 -9.53 1.97
CA CYS A 64 3.50 -8.54 1.17
C CYS A 64 3.98 -7.36 2.03
N GLY A 65 4.94 -6.61 1.51
CA GLY A 65 5.42 -5.39 2.15
C GLY A 65 6.71 -4.92 1.53
N ARG A 66 7.33 -3.92 2.17
CA ARG A 66 8.59 -3.36 1.71
C ARG A 66 9.61 -3.18 2.83
N TYR A 67 10.86 -3.47 2.50
CA TYR A 67 11.99 -3.11 3.33
C TYR A 67 12.33 -1.64 3.19
N ARG A 68 12.61 -1.01 4.32
CA ARG A 68 13.19 0.32 4.39
C ARG A 68 14.42 0.29 5.27
N ASN A 69 15.44 1.00 4.82
CA ASN A 69 16.63 1.31 5.58
C ASN A 69 16.55 2.75 6.11
N PHE A 70 17.54 3.13 6.91
CA PHE A 70 17.69 4.52 7.37
C PHE A 70 17.74 5.51 6.18
N GLY A 71 17.24 6.73 6.41
CA GLY A 71 17.11 7.78 5.39
C GLY A 71 15.65 8.07 5.02
N ASP A 72 15.24 9.34 5.11
CA ASP A 72 13.95 9.82 4.60
C ASP A 72 14.01 11.27 4.10
N SER A 73 12.87 11.80 3.64
CA SER A 73 12.79 13.16 3.12
C SER A 73 13.16 14.24 4.14
N ARG A 74 13.16 13.93 5.45
CA ARG A 74 13.50 14.84 6.55
C ARG A 74 15.00 14.80 6.87
N THR A 75 15.65 13.65 6.74
CA THR A 75 17.10 13.51 6.99
C THR A 75 17.98 13.80 5.77
N GLY A 76 17.37 13.90 4.58
CA GLY A 76 18.04 14.21 3.32
C GLY A 76 18.24 12.96 2.47
N LEU A 77 18.08 13.10 1.15
CA LEU A 77 18.09 11.98 0.19
C LEU A 77 19.44 11.21 0.15
N ALA A 78 20.52 11.83 0.61
CA ALA A 78 21.85 11.22 0.70
C ALA A 78 22.07 10.41 2.00
N ALA A 79 21.18 10.51 2.99
CA ALA A 79 21.35 9.89 4.30
C ALA A 79 21.03 8.39 4.33
N GLY A 80 20.51 7.82 3.23
CA GLY A 80 20.38 6.37 3.07
C GLY A 80 19.41 5.93 1.96
N GLN A 81 19.11 4.64 1.92
CA GLN A 81 18.34 4.02 0.84
C GLN A 81 16.84 3.96 1.18
N ARG A 82 16.10 4.99 0.74
CA ARG A 82 14.63 5.06 0.84
C ARG A 82 13.97 3.97 0.01
N GLY A 83 12.94 3.33 0.59
CA GLY A 83 12.03 2.39 -0.07
C GLY A 83 12.75 1.35 -0.92
N LEU A 84 13.48 0.45 -0.25
CA LEU A 84 14.57 -0.33 -0.84
C LEU A 84 14.08 -1.46 -1.74
N GLU A 85 13.16 -2.27 -1.23
CA GLU A 85 12.79 -3.56 -1.80
C GLU A 85 11.33 -3.87 -1.45
N CYS A 86 10.55 -4.29 -2.44
CA CYS A 86 9.24 -4.91 -2.25
C CYS A 86 9.44 -6.43 -2.15
N ALA A 87 8.74 -7.11 -1.25
CA ALA A 87 8.91 -8.55 -1.07
C ALA A 87 7.59 -9.27 -0.71
N ILE A 88 7.51 -10.54 -1.10
CA ILE A 88 6.46 -11.48 -0.72
C ILE A 88 7.06 -12.59 0.14
N PHE A 89 6.32 -12.95 1.18
CA PHE A 89 6.62 -14.05 2.08
C PHE A 89 5.48 -15.06 2.08
N ARG A 90 5.83 -16.32 2.26
CA ARG A 90 4.91 -17.45 2.38
C ARG A 90 5.00 -18.06 3.77
N SER A 91 3.86 -18.46 4.31
CA SER A 91 3.75 -19.30 5.50
C SER A 91 2.85 -20.49 5.21
N ASP A 92 3.34 -21.68 5.57
CA ASP A 92 2.63 -22.97 5.45
C ASP A 92 2.29 -23.55 6.85
N ASP A 93 2.45 -22.76 7.91
CA ASP A 93 2.36 -23.21 9.31
C ASP A 93 1.44 -22.32 10.17
N GLY A 94 0.47 -21.67 9.54
CA GLY A 94 -0.50 -20.80 10.21
C GLY A 94 0.11 -19.47 10.67
N GLY A 95 1.12 -18.96 9.95
CA GLY A 95 1.79 -17.70 10.27
C GLY A 95 2.84 -17.82 11.37
N GLN A 96 3.31 -19.03 11.67
CA GLN A 96 4.41 -19.25 12.63
C GLN A 96 5.76 -18.84 12.07
N THR A 97 6.00 -19.16 10.80
CA THR A 97 7.19 -18.75 10.06
C THR A 97 6.81 -18.19 8.70
N PHE A 98 7.59 -17.21 8.23
CA PHE A 98 7.42 -16.57 6.93
C PHE A 98 8.73 -16.65 6.17
N THR A 99 8.71 -17.32 5.01
CA THR A 99 9.86 -17.46 4.11
C THR A 99 9.70 -16.51 2.94
N LYS A 100 10.72 -15.69 2.64
CA LYS A 100 10.72 -14.82 1.47
C LYS A 100 10.73 -15.67 0.20
N VAL A 101 9.77 -15.45 -0.70
CA VAL A 101 9.64 -16.20 -1.96
C VAL A 101 9.92 -15.35 -3.20
N GLN A 102 9.67 -14.04 -3.11
CA GLN A 102 9.87 -13.09 -4.20
C GLN A 102 10.32 -11.76 -3.62
N SER A 103 11.14 -11.04 -4.38
CA SER A 103 11.39 -9.63 -4.12
C SER A 103 11.84 -8.86 -5.34
N TRP A 104 11.62 -7.55 -5.30
CA TRP A 104 11.91 -6.61 -6.37
C TRP A 104 12.58 -5.36 -5.81
N SER A 105 13.71 -5.00 -6.41
CA SER A 105 14.35 -3.72 -6.20
C SER A 105 13.61 -2.60 -6.94
N LYS A 106 14.01 -1.35 -6.67
CA LYS A 106 13.54 -0.20 -7.44
C LYS A 106 13.83 -0.32 -8.94
N ALA A 107 14.94 -0.97 -9.32
CA ALA A 107 15.30 -1.14 -10.72
C ALA A 107 14.33 -2.11 -11.42
N ASP A 108 13.97 -3.20 -10.75
CA ASP A 108 13.02 -4.20 -11.28
C ASP A 108 11.63 -3.60 -11.51
N LEU A 109 11.23 -2.66 -10.64
CA LEU A 109 9.96 -1.92 -10.72
C LEU A 109 10.01 -0.68 -11.63
N SER A 110 11.18 -0.31 -12.15
CA SER A 110 11.32 0.87 -13.02
C SER A 110 10.93 0.56 -14.46
N ARG A 111 10.23 1.48 -15.12
CA ARG A 111 9.94 1.41 -16.57
C ARG A 111 10.57 2.61 -17.29
N PRO A 112 10.71 2.56 -18.63
CA PRO A 112 11.13 3.72 -19.41
C PRO A 112 10.33 4.98 -19.01
N GLN A 113 11.02 6.09 -18.77
CA GLN A 113 10.45 7.38 -18.33
C GLN A 113 9.69 7.32 -16.98
N ARG A 114 9.74 6.21 -16.25
CA ARG A 114 9.03 5.95 -15.00
C ARG A 114 9.96 5.26 -14.00
N LYS A 115 11.13 5.86 -13.78
CA LYS A 115 12.14 5.36 -12.85
C LYS A 115 11.61 5.45 -11.42
N VAL A 116 11.69 4.36 -10.66
CA VAL A 116 11.30 4.32 -9.25
C VAL A 116 12.41 4.89 -8.37
N LEU A 117 12.08 5.91 -7.60
CA LEU A 117 12.94 6.58 -6.62
C LEU A 117 12.79 5.97 -5.23
N SER A 118 11.57 5.56 -4.86
CA SER A 118 11.24 4.95 -3.56
C SER A 118 10.00 4.05 -3.67
N ILE A 119 9.99 2.94 -2.94
CA ILE A 119 8.82 2.07 -2.73
C ILE A 119 8.13 2.42 -1.39
N GLU A 120 6.80 2.41 -1.35
CA GLU A 120 6.00 2.61 -0.13
C GLU A 120 4.97 1.47 0.05
N GLY A 121 3.70 1.76 0.35
CA GLY A 121 2.69 0.76 0.62
C GLY A 121 2.41 -0.18 -0.55
N THR A 122 2.06 -1.42 -0.22
CA THR A 122 1.71 -2.51 -1.12
C THR A 122 0.37 -3.11 -0.70
N SER A 123 -0.32 -3.75 -1.63
CA SER A 123 -1.52 -4.52 -1.33
C SER A 123 -1.56 -5.75 -2.24
N LEU A 124 -1.62 -6.93 -1.65
CA LEU A 124 -1.82 -8.20 -2.34
C LEU A 124 -3.32 -8.53 -2.33
N HIS A 125 -3.86 -8.91 -3.48
CA HIS A 125 -5.26 -9.29 -3.66
C HIS A 125 -5.35 -10.49 -4.60
N GLN A 126 -6.27 -11.42 -4.31
CA GLN A 126 -6.61 -12.52 -5.21
C GLN A 126 -7.94 -12.20 -5.86
N ARG A 127 -7.98 -12.17 -7.19
CA ARG A 127 -9.21 -11.96 -7.94
C ARG A 127 -10.11 -13.21 -7.86
N PRO A 128 -11.43 -13.06 -8.07
CA PRO A 128 -12.35 -14.20 -8.10
C PRO A 128 -12.04 -15.26 -9.17
N ASP A 129 -11.29 -14.92 -10.22
CA ASP A 129 -10.83 -15.85 -11.25
C ASP A 129 -9.49 -16.55 -10.89
N GLY A 130 -8.97 -16.32 -9.69
CA GLY A 130 -7.75 -16.91 -9.16
C GLY A 130 -6.47 -16.16 -9.51
N VAL A 131 -6.52 -15.13 -10.35
CA VAL A 131 -5.34 -14.31 -10.68
C VAL A 131 -4.93 -13.49 -9.46
N TRP A 132 -3.64 -13.50 -9.13
CA TRP A 132 -3.07 -12.69 -8.07
C TRP A 132 -2.59 -11.34 -8.59
N GLU A 133 -2.83 -10.31 -7.79
CA GLU A 133 -2.47 -8.92 -8.07
C GLU A 133 -1.66 -8.36 -6.90
N LEU A 134 -0.51 -7.78 -7.20
CA LEU A 134 0.28 -7.00 -6.24
C LEU A 134 0.28 -5.54 -6.68
N TYR A 135 -0.42 -4.72 -5.91
CA TYR A 135 -0.42 -3.28 -6.04
C TYR A 135 0.77 -2.70 -5.29
N VAL A 136 1.51 -1.81 -5.93
CA VAL A 136 2.72 -1.18 -5.37
C VAL A 136 2.63 0.32 -5.56
N SER A 137 2.62 1.06 -4.44
CA SER A 137 2.82 2.50 -4.50
C SER A 137 4.31 2.85 -4.54
N SER A 138 4.68 3.71 -5.47
CA SER A 138 6.07 4.11 -5.69
C SER A 138 6.18 5.59 -6.05
N GLU A 139 7.26 6.22 -5.58
CA GLU A 139 7.68 7.54 -6.01
C GLU A 139 8.44 7.37 -7.32
N LYS A 140 7.93 7.97 -8.39
CA LYS A 140 8.56 7.91 -9.71
C LYS A 140 9.17 9.25 -10.07
N ASP A 141 10.27 9.19 -10.80
CA ASP A 141 11.01 10.34 -11.35
C ASP A 141 10.19 11.06 -12.43
N ILE A 142 9.13 11.72 -11.97
CA ILE A 142 8.13 12.43 -12.75
C ILE A 142 8.15 13.88 -12.24
N PRO A 143 8.23 14.87 -13.13
CA PRO A 143 8.17 16.26 -12.72
C PRO A 143 6.77 16.63 -12.25
N TYR A 144 6.67 17.58 -11.32
CA TYR A 144 5.40 18.23 -11.02
C TYR A 144 4.85 18.91 -12.28
N PRO A 145 3.51 18.96 -12.44
CA PRO A 145 2.89 19.60 -13.60
C PRO A 145 3.06 21.13 -13.54
N ALA A 146 3.07 21.78 -14.70
CA ALA A 146 3.11 23.24 -14.78
C ALA A 146 1.91 23.89 -14.08
N PRO A 147 2.08 25.03 -13.37
CA PRO A 147 3.32 25.78 -13.13
C PRO A 147 4.03 25.41 -11.81
N LEU A 148 3.86 24.18 -11.33
CA LEU A 148 4.26 23.76 -9.99
C LEU A 148 5.67 23.18 -9.90
N GLU A 149 6.42 23.14 -11.00
CA GLU A 149 7.80 22.65 -11.05
C GLU A 149 8.69 23.27 -9.97
N PRO A 150 8.63 24.59 -9.67
CA PRO A 150 9.48 25.20 -8.65
C PRO A 150 9.22 24.69 -7.22
N TYR A 151 8.09 24.03 -6.96
CA TYR A 151 7.74 23.50 -5.64
C TYR A 151 8.19 22.04 -5.43
N GLN A 152 8.64 21.36 -6.49
CA GLN A 152 9.15 20.01 -6.37
C GLN A 152 10.50 20.02 -5.66
N LYS A 153 10.61 19.25 -4.57
CA LYS A 153 11.89 19.11 -3.87
C LYS A 153 12.92 18.43 -4.79
N PRO A 154 14.18 18.89 -4.81
CA PRO A 154 15.22 18.22 -5.59
C PRO A 154 15.35 16.74 -5.24
N GLY A 155 15.35 15.88 -6.25
CA GLY A 155 15.48 14.42 -6.10
C GLY A 155 14.23 13.68 -5.59
N THR A 156 13.08 14.36 -5.53
CA THR A 156 11.77 13.74 -5.29
C THR A 156 10.96 13.65 -6.57
N GLY A 157 9.89 12.87 -6.55
CA GLY A 157 9.03 12.61 -7.69
C GLY A 157 7.54 12.70 -7.37
N VAL A 158 6.72 12.13 -8.24
CA VAL A 158 5.27 11.98 -8.02
C VAL A 158 5.00 10.54 -7.56
N TRP A 159 4.05 10.38 -6.64
CA TRP A 159 3.69 9.06 -6.16
C TRP A 159 2.51 8.52 -6.96
N THR A 160 2.62 7.27 -7.39
CA THR A 160 1.63 6.56 -8.20
C THR A 160 1.45 5.13 -7.70
N ILE A 161 0.38 4.47 -8.09
CA ILE A 161 0.12 3.05 -7.81
C ILE A 161 0.14 2.27 -9.12
N ASP A 162 0.94 1.21 -9.15
CA ASP A 162 0.98 0.22 -10.23
C ASP A 162 0.49 -1.14 -9.74
N CYS A 163 0.20 -2.06 -10.66
CA CYS A 163 -0.14 -3.45 -10.36
C CYS A 163 0.66 -4.40 -11.25
N MET A 164 1.21 -5.46 -10.65
CA MET A 164 1.72 -6.62 -11.36
C MET A 164 0.86 -7.85 -11.04
N THR A 165 0.86 -8.81 -11.95
CA THR A 165 -0.04 -9.97 -11.89
C THR A 165 0.70 -11.28 -12.04
N GLY A 166 0.07 -12.36 -11.59
CA GLY A 166 0.61 -13.70 -11.71
C GLY A 166 -0.41 -14.76 -11.30
N PRO A 167 -0.15 -16.05 -11.61
CA PRO A 167 -1.02 -17.15 -11.21
C PRO A 167 -0.95 -17.45 -9.70
N THR A 168 0.16 -17.11 -9.04
CA THR A 168 0.37 -17.21 -7.59
C THR A 168 1.31 -16.10 -7.12
N PRO A 169 1.34 -15.73 -5.82
CA PRO A 169 2.21 -14.66 -5.32
C PRO A 169 3.72 -14.91 -5.50
N ASP A 170 4.15 -16.17 -5.51
CA ASP A 170 5.53 -16.57 -5.82
C ASP A 170 5.83 -16.63 -7.34
N GLN A 171 4.82 -16.38 -8.18
CA GLN A 171 4.92 -16.32 -9.64
C GLN A 171 4.41 -14.98 -10.21
N LEU A 172 4.37 -13.92 -9.40
CA LEU A 172 4.11 -12.56 -9.88
C LEU A 172 5.19 -12.11 -10.86
N ASP A 173 4.77 -11.62 -12.02
CA ASP A 173 5.69 -11.19 -13.07
C ASP A 173 5.83 -9.66 -13.06
N ALA A 174 7.01 -9.18 -12.66
CA ALA A 174 7.32 -7.76 -12.73
C ALA A 174 7.11 -7.23 -14.16
N SER A 175 7.37 -7.99 -15.22
CA SER A 175 7.19 -7.53 -16.61
C SER A 175 5.74 -7.09 -16.91
N SER A 176 4.77 -7.61 -16.16
CA SER A 176 3.35 -7.24 -16.27
C SER A 176 2.97 -5.93 -15.55
N LEU A 177 3.92 -5.28 -14.87
CA LEU A 177 3.66 -4.07 -14.07
C LEU A 177 3.05 -2.96 -14.93
N ALA A 178 1.83 -2.55 -14.60
CA ALA A 178 1.07 -1.53 -15.31
C ALA A 178 0.54 -0.45 -14.35
N PRO A 179 0.40 0.82 -14.80
CA PRO A 179 -0.21 1.89 -14.00
C PRO A 179 -1.66 1.58 -13.63
N VAL A 180 -2.05 1.90 -12.39
CA VAL A 180 -3.43 1.76 -11.89
C VAL A 180 -4.01 3.10 -11.48
N LEU A 181 -3.28 3.87 -10.66
CA LEU A 181 -3.69 5.22 -10.27
C LEU A 181 -2.49 6.17 -10.34
N GLU A 182 -2.70 7.27 -11.03
CA GLU A 182 -1.83 8.45 -11.06
C GLU A 182 -2.66 9.69 -11.33
N ASN A 183 -2.12 10.87 -11.00
CA ASN A 183 -2.81 12.12 -11.24
C ASN A 183 -1.81 13.25 -11.48
N SER A 184 -2.12 14.07 -12.46
CA SER A 184 -1.42 15.32 -12.76
C SER A 184 -2.39 16.48 -13.04
N ALA A 185 -3.66 16.18 -13.30
CA ALA A 185 -4.69 17.16 -13.64
C ALA A 185 -5.22 17.92 -12.42
N ARG A 186 -5.11 17.33 -11.22
CA ARG A 186 -5.57 17.93 -9.97
C ARG A 186 -4.44 17.96 -8.94
N PRO A 187 -3.58 18.99 -8.94
CA PRO A 187 -2.42 19.04 -8.06
C PRO A 187 -2.74 19.01 -6.56
N GLU A 188 -3.99 19.30 -6.17
CA GLU A 188 -4.49 19.11 -4.81
C GLU A 188 -4.55 17.63 -4.37
N TYR A 189 -4.43 16.68 -5.29
CA TYR A 189 -4.31 15.24 -5.06
C TYR A 189 -3.19 14.62 -5.91
N LEU A 190 -2.08 15.33 -6.07
CA LEU A 190 -0.98 14.98 -6.98
C LEU A 190 -0.37 13.60 -6.67
N HIS A 191 -0.18 13.30 -5.39
CA HIS A 191 0.45 12.06 -4.96
C HIS A 191 -0.61 11.05 -4.58
N VAL A 192 -0.55 9.83 -5.12
CA VAL A 192 -1.40 8.71 -4.72
C VAL A 192 -0.54 7.55 -4.21
N LYS A 193 -0.88 7.02 -3.03
CA LYS A 193 -0.03 6.12 -2.24
C LYS A 193 -0.84 5.10 -1.45
N ASP A 194 -0.14 4.10 -0.92
CA ASP A 194 -0.61 3.24 0.15
C ASP A 194 -1.97 2.57 -0.16
N PRO A 195 -2.04 1.77 -1.24
CA PRO A 195 -3.28 1.09 -1.62
C PRO A 195 -3.70 0.09 -0.54
N VAL A 196 -5.02 -0.05 -0.37
CA VAL A 196 -5.68 -1.13 0.35
C VAL A 196 -6.78 -1.66 -0.55
N VAL A 197 -6.57 -2.85 -1.10
CA VAL A 197 -7.47 -3.47 -2.09
C VAL A 197 -8.25 -4.62 -1.45
N PHE A 198 -9.56 -4.65 -1.69
CA PHE A 198 -10.48 -5.65 -1.13
C PHE A 198 -11.73 -5.81 -1.99
N ASP A 199 -12.44 -6.93 -1.81
CA ASP A 199 -13.71 -7.17 -2.48
C ASP A 199 -14.85 -6.43 -1.77
N ALA A 200 -15.62 -5.68 -2.56
CA ALA A 200 -16.81 -4.99 -2.12
C ALA A 200 -18.03 -5.96 -2.13
N PRO A 201 -19.07 -5.69 -1.31
CA PRO A 201 -20.23 -6.59 -1.20
C PRO A 201 -21.03 -6.81 -2.49
N ASP A 202 -20.89 -5.91 -3.47
CA ASP A 202 -21.54 -5.99 -4.79
C ASP A 202 -20.70 -6.77 -5.82
N GLY A 203 -19.59 -7.37 -5.40
CA GLY A 203 -18.64 -8.11 -6.23
C GLY A 203 -17.64 -7.23 -6.98
N ALA A 204 -17.67 -5.90 -6.78
CA ALA A 204 -16.62 -5.02 -7.29
C ALA A 204 -15.34 -5.20 -6.47
N THR A 205 -14.20 -4.79 -7.03
CA THR A 205 -12.96 -4.60 -6.25
C THR A 205 -12.85 -3.12 -5.87
N ALA A 206 -12.67 -2.83 -4.59
CA ALA A 206 -12.44 -1.48 -4.08
C ALA A 206 -10.96 -1.28 -3.75
N MET A 207 -10.45 -0.07 -4.02
CA MET A 207 -9.14 0.39 -3.57
C MET A 207 -9.32 1.68 -2.77
N ILE A 208 -8.99 1.62 -1.49
CA ILE A 208 -8.76 2.82 -0.68
C ILE A 208 -7.28 3.20 -0.83
N PHE A 209 -6.99 4.48 -0.97
CA PHE A 209 -5.62 4.96 -1.11
C PHE A 209 -5.43 6.29 -0.39
N CYS A 210 -4.18 6.60 -0.06
CA CYS A 210 -3.77 7.90 0.45
C CYS A 210 -3.51 8.87 -0.71
N SER A 211 -3.99 10.10 -0.60
CA SER A 211 -3.58 11.19 -1.49
C SER A 211 -2.97 12.37 -0.75
N HIS A 212 -2.00 13.03 -1.39
CA HIS A 212 -1.43 14.29 -0.90
C HIS A 212 -1.43 15.35 -2.02
N PRO A 213 -1.61 16.63 -1.66
CA PRO A 213 -1.40 17.74 -2.59
C PRO A 213 0.10 17.89 -2.91
N PHE A 214 0.41 18.63 -3.98
CA PHE A 214 1.79 18.99 -4.35
C PHE A 214 2.58 19.64 -3.20
N SER A 215 1.89 20.35 -2.31
CA SER A 215 2.43 21.06 -1.16
C SER A 215 2.69 20.17 0.06
N TRP A 216 2.25 18.89 0.03
CA TRP A 216 2.36 17.95 1.15
C TRP A 216 1.66 18.39 2.45
N THR A 217 0.76 19.37 2.37
CA THR A 217 0.12 20.01 3.55
C THR A 217 -1.01 19.20 4.16
N SER A 218 -1.43 18.09 3.54
CA SER A 218 -2.54 17.27 4.03
C SER A 218 -2.39 15.83 3.54
N SER A 219 -3.21 14.92 4.08
CA SER A 219 -3.34 13.53 3.64
C SER A 219 -4.81 13.16 3.63
N ASN A 220 -5.32 12.66 2.50
CA ASN A 220 -6.72 12.29 2.34
C ASN A 220 -6.85 10.80 1.99
N SER A 221 -7.96 10.18 2.39
CA SER A 221 -8.32 8.84 1.92
C SER A 221 -9.23 8.96 0.70
N GLY A 222 -8.77 8.46 -0.45
CA GLY A 222 -9.55 8.34 -1.67
C GLY A 222 -10.11 6.93 -1.86
N LEU A 223 -11.07 6.81 -2.78
CA LEU A 223 -11.71 5.56 -3.19
C LEU A 223 -11.71 5.44 -4.71
N ALA A 224 -11.19 4.34 -5.21
CA ALA A 224 -11.38 3.88 -6.59
C ALA A 224 -12.05 2.51 -6.59
N VAL A 225 -12.84 2.21 -7.61
CA VAL A 225 -13.61 0.97 -7.72
C VAL A 225 -13.44 0.38 -9.11
N ARG A 226 -13.17 -0.92 -9.18
CA ARG A 226 -13.20 -1.73 -10.40
C ARG A 226 -14.46 -2.60 -10.37
N PRO A 227 -15.48 -2.32 -11.20
CA PRO A 227 -16.70 -3.13 -11.25
C PRO A 227 -16.43 -4.61 -11.58
N PRO A 228 -17.37 -5.51 -11.26
CA PRO A 228 -17.26 -6.92 -11.63
C PRO A 228 -17.01 -7.08 -13.14
N GLY A 229 -15.98 -7.83 -13.51
CA GLY A 229 -15.60 -8.08 -14.90
C GLY A 229 -14.91 -6.92 -15.63
N ALA A 230 -14.73 -5.77 -14.99
CA ALA A 230 -13.95 -4.67 -15.55
C ALA A 230 -12.44 -4.91 -15.36
N SER A 231 -11.63 -4.34 -16.25
CA SER A 231 -10.17 -4.40 -16.17
C SER A 231 -9.56 -3.26 -15.35
N GLU A 232 -10.25 -2.12 -15.24
CA GLU A 232 -9.69 -0.88 -14.72
C GLU A 232 -10.46 -0.33 -13.51
N PHE A 233 -9.74 0.35 -12.62
CA PHE A 233 -10.33 1.11 -11.53
C PHE A 233 -10.83 2.46 -12.04
N THR A 234 -12.05 2.83 -11.65
CA THR A 234 -12.58 4.19 -11.79
C THR A 234 -12.53 4.89 -10.46
N LEU A 235 -11.93 6.08 -10.42
CA LEU A 235 -11.96 6.94 -9.24
C LEU A 235 -13.40 7.33 -8.88
N GLN A 236 -13.82 7.07 -7.64
CA GLN A 236 -15.12 7.46 -7.10
C GLN A 236 -15.02 8.72 -6.25
N ALA A 237 -13.97 8.84 -5.43
CA ALA A 237 -13.77 9.98 -4.56
C ALA A 237 -12.28 10.23 -4.31
N TRP A 238 -11.86 11.50 -4.33
CA TRP A 238 -10.54 11.90 -3.82
C TRP A 238 -10.51 11.99 -2.30
N GLU A 239 -11.65 12.27 -1.68
CA GLU A 239 -11.83 12.40 -0.23
C GLU A 239 -13.08 11.64 0.21
N MET A 240 -12.91 10.50 0.89
CA MET A 240 -13.99 9.75 1.52
C MET A 240 -14.57 10.50 2.73
N ALA A 241 -13.74 11.33 3.37
CA ALA A 241 -14.13 12.27 4.41
C ALA A 241 -13.61 13.65 4.01
N PRO A 242 -14.49 14.60 3.65
CA PRO A 242 -14.05 15.87 3.09
C PRO A 242 -13.31 16.71 4.12
N ARG A 243 -12.04 17.04 3.83
CA ARG A 243 -11.16 17.87 4.66
C ARG A 243 -10.45 18.95 3.85
N GLY A 244 -10.45 18.83 2.52
CA GLY A 244 -9.75 19.73 1.62
C GLY A 244 -8.26 19.45 1.53
N ALA A 245 -7.59 20.25 0.69
CA ALA A 245 -6.19 20.07 0.31
C ALA A 245 -5.18 20.65 1.31
N ALA A 246 -5.60 21.38 2.34
CA ALA A 246 -4.72 21.95 3.34
C ALA A 246 -5.43 21.99 4.70
N TRP A 247 -4.83 21.36 5.72
CA TRP A 247 -5.32 21.35 7.10
C TRP A 247 -4.23 20.95 8.09
#